data_AF-A0A962KDX4-F1
#
_entry.id   AF-A0A962KDX4-F1
#
_cell.length_a   1.000
_cell.length_b   1.000
_cell.length_c   1.000
_cell.angle_alpha   90.00
_cell.angle_beta   90.00
_cell.angle_gamma   90.00
#
_symmetry.space_group_name_H-M   'P 1'
#
loop_
_entity.id
_entity.type
_entity.pdbx_description
1 polymer ?
#
loop_
_entity_poly.entity_id
_entity_poly.type
_entity_poly.pdbx_seq_one_letter_code
_entity_poly.pdbx_strand_id
1 'polypeptide(L)'
;MKQMMIKIGRTTTMLAASAVVFAAASTLPAVAQIEALHIDATGNVGIGTASPQQSLHLVGTDGTTKFLVEETNGTKQARELFKLSNKGGPFFVFADTSLAQSFAFSMGSTGDFLISHQQTPGVQFRLSQNGNLSITGSLSQGSSREIKRDIVPIDGRDVLARVLELPIQSWSYVTDADGVRHLGPMAEDFHALFSLGDGNTTIASLDTSGVALAAIQGLDAELRQKDEEIRRLQTEKDTLALRLSELEKTVAALVEAR
;
A
#
# COMPACT_ATOMS: atom_id res chain seq x y z
N MET A 1 41.76 -2.33 -43.90
CA MET A 1 40.41 -2.34 -43.28
C MET A 1 39.52 -3.28 -44.08
N LYS A 2 39.19 -4.47 -43.57
CA LYS A 2 38.21 -5.37 -44.22
C LYS A 2 36.82 -4.86 -43.89
N GLN A 3 36.13 -4.25 -44.85
CA GLN A 3 34.70 -4.01 -44.73
C GLN A 3 33.98 -5.38 -44.74
N MET A 4 33.26 -5.69 -43.67
CA MET A 4 32.32 -6.80 -43.67
C MET A 4 31.05 -6.33 -44.36
N MET A 5 30.97 -6.56 -45.67
CA MET A 5 29.81 -6.25 -46.50
C MET A 5 28.77 -7.35 -46.31
N ILE A 6 27.74 -7.10 -45.49
CA ILE A 6 26.55 -7.97 -45.43
C ILE A 6 25.76 -7.73 -46.72
N LYS A 7 25.94 -8.60 -47.72
CA LYS A 7 25.13 -8.61 -48.95
C LYS A 7 23.78 -9.25 -48.64
N ILE A 8 22.72 -8.44 -48.60
CA ILE A 8 21.34 -8.92 -48.58
C ILE A 8 20.97 -9.27 -50.03
N GLY A 9 21.09 -10.55 -50.40
CA GLY A 9 20.72 -11.04 -51.72
C GLY A 9 19.21 -11.18 -51.86
N ARG A 10 18.59 -10.48 -52.83
CA ARG A 10 17.27 -10.87 -53.35
C ARG A 10 17.49 -12.04 -54.30
N THR A 11 17.22 -13.26 -53.85
CA THR A 11 17.19 -14.43 -54.73
C THR A 11 15.85 -14.46 -55.44
N THR A 12 15.84 -14.05 -56.71
CA THR A 12 14.68 -14.11 -57.58
C THR A 12 14.41 -15.54 -58.00
N THR A 13 13.58 -16.27 -57.25
CA THR A 13 12.75 -17.37 -57.76
C THR A 13 11.53 -17.52 -56.84
N MET A 14 10.34 -17.31 -57.40
CA MET A 14 9.07 -17.54 -56.69
C MET A 14 8.94 -19.01 -56.28
N LEU A 15 9.07 -19.29 -54.99
CA LEU A 15 8.28 -20.28 -54.27
C LEU A 15 7.87 -19.64 -52.93
N ALA A 16 6.62 -19.83 -52.54
CA ALA A 16 5.97 -19.15 -51.43
C ALA A 16 6.65 -19.41 -50.07
N ALA A 17 7.42 -18.45 -49.57
CA ALA A 17 7.65 -18.15 -48.15
C ALA A 17 8.64 -16.97 -48.06
N SER A 18 8.13 -15.76 -47.82
CA SER A 18 8.95 -14.57 -47.61
C SER A 18 9.38 -14.46 -46.15
N ALA A 19 10.34 -15.28 -45.72
CA ALA A 19 11.02 -15.12 -44.43
C ALA A 19 12.47 -14.67 -44.67
N VAL A 20 12.90 -13.57 -44.04
CA VAL A 20 14.30 -13.15 -44.03
C VAL A 20 14.96 -13.78 -42.80
N VAL A 21 15.79 -14.79 -43.03
CA VAL A 21 16.46 -15.56 -41.97
C VAL A 21 17.85 -14.98 -41.71
N PHE A 22 18.15 -14.61 -40.46
CA PHE A 22 19.50 -14.30 -40.01
C PHE A 22 20.07 -15.48 -39.21
N ALA A 23 20.79 -16.38 -39.89
CA ALA A 23 21.55 -17.45 -39.27
C ALA A 23 23.04 -17.07 -39.20
N ALA A 24 23.70 -17.33 -38.07
CA ALA A 24 25.16 -17.27 -38.00
C ALA A 24 25.74 -18.36 -38.92
N ALA A 25 26.45 -17.95 -39.97
CA ALA A 25 27.06 -18.88 -40.92
C ALA A 25 28.11 -19.74 -40.20
N SER A 26 27.81 -21.02 -39.96
CA SER A 26 28.80 -22.03 -39.62
C SER A 26 28.41 -23.36 -40.25
N THR A 27 29.42 -24.07 -40.76
CA THR A 27 29.35 -25.36 -41.46
C THR A 27 29.04 -26.54 -40.53
N LEU A 28 28.17 -26.36 -39.54
CA LEU A 28 27.80 -27.40 -38.59
C LEU A 28 26.57 -28.17 -39.08
N PRO A 29 26.50 -29.50 -38.87
CA PRO A 29 25.38 -30.33 -39.29
C PRO A 29 24.09 -29.86 -38.62
N ALA A 30 22.95 -30.14 -39.25
CA ALA A 30 21.60 -29.70 -38.87
C ALA A 30 21.21 -30.09 -37.43
N VAL A 31 21.75 -29.40 -36.44
CA VAL A 31 21.09 -29.18 -35.16
C VAL A 31 19.96 -28.21 -35.48
N ALA A 32 18.73 -28.50 -35.05
CA ALA A 32 17.59 -27.62 -35.20
C ALA A 32 17.98 -26.23 -34.66
N GLN A 33 18.39 -25.34 -35.56
CA GLN A 33 18.72 -23.97 -35.23
C GLN A 33 17.39 -23.34 -34.84
N ILE A 34 17.17 -23.15 -33.54
CA ILE A 34 16.15 -22.22 -33.10
C ILE A 34 16.59 -20.87 -33.68
N GLU A 35 15.81 -20.37 -34.64
CA GLU A 35 16.09 -19.10 -35.27
C GLU A 35 16.16 -18.03 -34.18
N ALA A 36 17.32 -17.40 -34.04
CA ALA A 36 17.51 -16.36 -33.02
C ALA A 36 16.60 -15.16 -33.28
N LEU A 37 16.37 -14.82 -34.56
CA LEU A 37 15.43 -13.80 -35.02
C LEU A 37 14.66 -14.33 -36.24
N HIS A 38 13.35 -14.37 -36.16
CA HIS A 38 12.41 -14.78 -37.21
C HIS A 38 11.47 -13.62 -37.58
N ILE A 39 11.18 -13.43 -38.86
CA ILE A 39 10.12 -12.51 -39.32
C ILE A 39 9.16 -13.31 -40.20
N ASP A 40 7.91 -13.43 -39.78
CA ASP A 40 6.90 -14.22 -40.48
C ASP A 40 6.30 -13.48 -41.69
N ALA A 41 5.49 -14.19 -42.50
CA ALA A 41 4.87 -13.62 -43.70
C ALA A 41 3.86 -12.49 -43.41
N THR A 42 3.45 -12.31 -42.15
CA THR A 42 2.56 -11.23 -41.70
C THR A 42 3.32 -10.04 -41.10
N GLY A 43 4.64 -10.16 -40.95
CA GLY A 43 5.53 -9.13 -40.40
C GLY A 43 5.73 -9.20 -38.89
N ASN A 44 5.28 -10.26 -38.21
CA ASN A 44 5.57 -10.44 -36.79
C ASN A 44 7.03 -10.86 -36.59
N VAL A 45 7.65 -10.36 -35.53
CA VAL A 45 9.04 -10.65 -35.18
C VAL A 45 9.09 -11.65 -34.02
N GLY A 46 9.67 -12.82 -34.25
CA GLY A 46 9.97 -13.82 -33.23
C GLY A 46 11.45 -13.77 -32.82
N ILE A 47 11.74 -13.88 -31.53
CA ILE A 47 13.09 -14.14 -31.02
C ILE A 47 13.02 -15.44 -30.22
N GLY A 48 13.74 -16.48 -30.66
CA GLY A 48 13.66 -17.82 -30.07
C GLY A 48 12.39 -18.60 -30.43
N THR A 49 11.62 -18.14 -31.42
CA THR A 49 10.42 -18.83 -31.96
C THR A 49 10.26 -18.57 -33.45
N ALA A 50 9.93 -19.63 -34.21
CA ALA A 50 9.57 -19.54 -35.63
C ALA A 50 8.06 -19.30 -35.86
N SER A 51 7.28 -19.25 -34.77
CA SER A 51 5.82 -19.06 -34.82
C SER A 51 5.43 -17.93 -33.86
N PRO A 52 5.79 -16.66 -34.16
CA PRO A 52 5.39 -15.52 -33.33
C PRO A 52 3.85 -15.39 -33.29
N GLN A 53 3.31 -15.15 -32.09
CA GLN A 53 1.85 -15.00 -31.88
C GLN A 53 1.43 -13.54 -31.71
N GLN A 54 2.40 -12.63 -31.63
CA GLN A 54 2.25 -11.20 -31.43
C GLN A 54 3.27 -10.49 -32.32
N SER A 55 3.07 -9.19 -32.59
CA SER A 55 3.98 -8.40 -33.44
C SER A 55 5.45 -8.48 -33.02
N LEU A 56 5.70 -8.66 -31.72
CA LEU A 56 6.98 -9.07 -31.18
C LEU A 56 6.75 -10.21 -30.17
N HIS A 57 7.38 -11.36 -30.37
CA HIS A 57 7.26 -12.53 -29.49
C HIS A 57 8.65 -13.05 -29.11
N LEU A 58 9.02 -12.93 -27.83
CA LEU A 58 10.25 -13.47 -27.27
C LEU A 58 9.93 -14.79 -26.55
N VAL A 59 10.61 -15.88 -26.94
CA VAL A 59 10.46 -17.20 -26.32
C VAL A 59 11.84 -17.72 -25.95
N GLY A 60 11.95 -18.31 -24.77
CA GLY A 60 13.13 -19.07 -24.35
C GLY A 60 12.71 -20.25 -23.48
N THR A 61 13.52 -21.30 -23.50
CA THR A 61 13.20 -22.62 -22.93
C THR A 61 14.13 -23.03 -21.79
N ASP A 62 15.12 -22.23 -21.47
CA ASP A 62 16.18 -22.50 -20.48
C ASP A 62 16.01 -21.71 -19.17
N GLY A 63 14.89 -20.97 -19.03
CA GLY A 63 14.60 -20.14 -17.86
C GLY A 63 15.31 -18.78 -17.85
N THR A 64 15.92 -18.35 -18.97
CA THR A 64 16.70 -17.10 -19.02
C THR A 64 16.06 -15.96 -19.81
N THR A 65 14.86 -16.17 -20.39
CA THR A 65 14.16 -15.18 -21.23
C THR A 65 13.92 -13.85 -20.51
N LYS A 66 14.39 -12.74 -21.09
CA LYS A 66 14.28 -11.38 -20.54
C LYS A 66 14.05 -10.36 -21.64
N PHE A 67 13.44 -9.23 -21.29
CA PHE A 67 13.37 -8.03 -22.11
C PHE A 67 14.00 -6.87 -21.32
N LEU A 68 14.98 -6.19 -21.91
CA LEU A 68 15.69 -5.06 -21.29
C LEU A 68 15.53 -3.82 -22.16
N VAL A 69 15.06 -2.74 -21.55
CA VAL A 69 15.12 -1.39 -22.12
C VAL A 69 16.01 -0.56 -21.20
N GLU A 70 17.14 -0.10 -21.70
CA GLU A 70 18.14 0.63 -20.93
C GLU A 70 18.53 1.93 -21.64
N GLU A 71 18.59 3.02 -20.86
CA GLU A 71 19.11 4.32 -21.28
C GLU A 71 20.39 4.61 -20.47
N THR A 72 21.50 4.83 -21.17
CA THR A 72 22.85 4.90 -20.58
C THR A 72 23.42 6.33 -20.53
N ASN A 73 22.63 7.34 -20.91
CA ASN A 73 23.06 8.73 -20.82
C ASN A 73 23.37 9.14 -19.37
N GLY A 74 24.55 9.72 -19.14
CA GLY A 74 24.99 10.17 -17.80
C GLY A 74 24.21 11.36 -17.22
N THR A 75 23.34 12.00 -18.00
CA THR A 75 22.51 13.13 -17.54
C THR A 75 21.25 12.62 -16.87
N LYS A 76 21.09 12.91 -15.59
CA LYS A 76 19.90 12.54 -14.79
C LYS A 76 18.68 13.37 -15.22
N GLN A 77 17.81 12.78 -16.02
CA GLN A 77 16.56 13.39 -16.48
C GLN A 77 15.43 12.35 -16.51
N ALA A 78 14.19 12.80 -16.31
CA ALA A 78 13.01 11.95 -16.50
C ALA A 78 12.85 11.61 -17.99
N ARG A 79 12.61 10.32 -18.30
CA ARG A 79 12.47 9.80 -19.67
C ARG A 79 11.38 8.74 -19.72
N GLU A 80 10.58 8.76 -20.79
CA GLU A 80 9.64 7.67 -21.09
C GLU A 80 10.43 6.55 -21.80
N LEU A 81 10.77 5.47 -21.08
CA LEU A 81 11.45 4.31 -21.67
C LEU A 81 10.47 3.26 -22.20
N PHE A 82 9.25 3.22 -21.68
CA PHE A 82 8.22 2.27 -22.09
C PHE A 82 6.83 2.90 -21.98
N LYS A 83 6.04 2.80 -23.03
CA LYS A 83 4.69 3.37 -23.12
C LYS A 83 3.72 2.38 -23.75
N LEU A 84 2.55 2.22 -23.13
CA LEU A 84 1.39 1.53 -23.70
C LEU A 84 0.29 2.57 -23.97
N SER A 85 -0.16 2.70 -25.22
CA SER A 85 -1.12 3.72 -25.63
C SER A 85 -2.25 3.11 -26.46
N ASN A 86 -3.50 3.39 -26.10
CA ASN A 86 -4.69 2.90 -26.80
C ASN A 86 -5.87 3.89 -26.63
N LYS A 87 -6.90 3.79 -27.48
CA LYS A 87 -8.22 4.44 -27.28
C LYS A 87 -9.09 3.59 -26.34
N GLY A 88 -8.65 3.47 -25.09
CA GLY A 88 -9.27 2.66 -24.04
C GLY A 88 -8.31 2.49 -22.86
N GLY A 89 -8.69 1.74 -21.83
CA GLY A 89 -7.81 1.45 -20.69
C GLY A 89 -6.67 0.50 -21.09
N PRO A 90 -5.41 0.96 -21.22
CA PRO A 90 -4.29 0.05 -21.40
C PRO A 90 -4.10 -0.81 -20.16
N PHE A 91 -3.56 -2.01 -20.36
CA PHE A 91 -3.20 -2.92 -19.28
C PHE A 91 -1.94 -3.71 -19.63
N PHE A 92 -1.28 -4.21 -18.59
CA PHE A 92 -0.22 -5.20 -18.71
C PHE A 92 -0.53 -6.36 -17.75
N VAL A 93 -0.34 -7.60 -18.23
CA VAL A 93 -0.77 -8.83 -17.55
C VAL A 93 0.43 -9.59 -17.01
N PHE A 94 0.29 -10.06 -15.77
CA PHE A 94 1.13 -11.09 -15.18
C PHE A 94 0.32 -12.38 -15.13
N ALA A 95 0.82 -13.43 -15.76
CA ALA A 95 0.14 -14.71 -15.84
C ALA A 95 1.06 -15.84 -15.32
N ASP A 96 0.52 -16.66 -14.43
CA ASP A 96 1.12 -17.94 -14.06
C ASP A 96 0.31 -19.05 -14.75
N THR A 97 0.92 -19.64 -15.78
CA THR A 97 0.30 -20.69 -16.58
C THR A 97 0.19 -22.01 -15.83
N SER A 98 1.01 -22.23 -14.80
CA SER A 98 0.93 -23.43 -13.95
C SER A 98 -0.26 -23.36 -12.99
N LEU A 99 -0.59 -22.16 -12.52
CA LEU A 99 -1.72 -21.92 -11.62
C LEU A 99 -3.01 -21.53 -12.37
N ALA A 100 -2.94 -21.31 -13.68
CA ALA A 100 -4.00 -20.72 -14.49
C ALA A 100 -4.55 -19.42 -13.86
N GLN A 101 -3.65 -18.60 -13.31
CA GLN A 101 -3.96 -17.32 -12.69
C GLN A 101 -3.38 -16.18 -13.50
N SER A 102 -4.06 -15.05 -13.47
CA SER A 102 -3.49 -13.80 -13.94
C SER A 102 -4.01 -12.61 -13.15
N PHE A 103 -3.18 -11.58 -13.08
CA PHE A 103 -3.59 -10.24 -12.68
C PHE A 103 -3.08 -9.21 -13.67
N ALA A 104 -3.76 -8.07 -13.71
CA ALA A 104 -3.38 -6.96 -14.57
C ALA A 104 -3.18 -5.69 -13.76
N PHE A 105 -2.17 -4.93 -14.15
CA PHE A 105 -2.15 -3.49 -13.90
C PHE A 105 -2.88 -2.82 -15.06
N SER A 106 -3.86 -1.99 -14.75
CA SER A 106 -4.71 -1.38 -15.76
C SER A 106 -5.12 0.04 -15.40
N MET A 107 -5.50 0.80 -16.43
CA MET A 107 -6.15 2.09 -16.26
C MET A 107 -7.67 1.92 -16.44
N GLY A 108 -8.46 2.36 -15.46
CA GLY A 108 -9.91 2.38 -15.54
C GLY A 108 -10.44 3.37 -16.58
N SER A 109 -11.73 3.27 -16.93
CA SER A 109 -12.38 4.20 -17.88
C SER A 109 -12.43 5.66 -17.38
N THR A 110 -12.32 5.85 -16.06
CA THR A 110 -12.21 7.15 -15.39
C THR A 110 -10.75 7.59 -15.18
N GLY A 111 -9.78 6.80 -15.66
CA GLY A 111 -8.35 7.04 -15.50
C GLY A 111 -7.78 6.67 -14.12
N ASP A 112 -8.50 5.86 -13.35
CA ASP A 112 -7.99 5.23 -12.12
C ASP A 112 -6.86 4.25 -12.41
N PHE A 113 -5.92 4.07 -11.48
CA PHE A 113 -4.99 2.94 -11.49
C PHE A 113 -5.61 1.74 -10.77
N LEU A 114 -5.64 0.58 -11.42
CA LEU A 114 -6.33 -0.61 -10.96
C LEU A 114 -5.42 -1.84 -10.95
N ILE A 115 -5.59 -2.69 -9.94
CA ILE A 115 -5.11 -4.07 -9.92
C ILE A 115 -6.33 -4.99 -9.82
N SER A 116 -6.48 -5.87 -10.81
CA SER A 116 -7.59 -6.83 -10.89
C SER A 116 -7.08 -8.24 -11.16
N HIS A 117 -7.63 -9.22 -10.45
CA HIS A 117 -7.30 -10.63 -10.55
C HIS A 117 -8.40 -11.39 -11.31
N GLN A 118 -8.03 -12.26 -12.25
CA GLN A 118 -8.98 -12.92 -13.16
C GLN A 118 -10.04 -13.76 -12.44
N GLN A 119 -9.68 -14.40 -11.32
CA GLN A 119 -10.56 -15.30 -10.59
C GLN A 119 -11.25 -14.65 -9.38
N THR A 120 -10.98 -13.37 -9.12
CA THR A 120 -11.57 -12.64 -8.00
C THR A 120 -12.47 -11.54 -8.52
N PRO A 121 -13.78 -11.58 -8.28
CA PRO A 121 -14.69 -10.55 -8.75
C PRO A 121 -14.27 -9.15 -8.28
N GLY A 122 -14.37 -8.18 -9.19
CA GLY A 122 -14.10 -6.77 -8.90
C GLY A 122 -12.64 -6.37 -8.98
N VAL A 123 -12.37 -5.13 -8.59
CA VAL A 123 -11.03 -4.54 -8.53
C VAL A 123 -10.52 -4.65 -7.10
N GLN A 124 -9.39 -5.34 -6.89
CA GLN A 124 -8.83 -5.57 -5.56
C GLN A 124 -8.08 -4.35 -5.01
N PHE A 125 -7.46 -3.55 -5.89
CA PHE A 125 -6.79 -2.29 -5.57
C PHE A 125 -7.20 -1.22 -6.57
N ARG A 126 -7.72 -0.10 -6.09
CA ARG A 126 -8.06 1.07 -6.90
C ARG A 126 -7.45 2.32 -6.28
N LEU A 127 -6.59 3.00 -7.03
CA LEU A 127 -6.20 4.38 -6.76
C LEU A 127 -6.92 5.28 -7.76
N SER A 128 -7.86 6.07 -7.27
CA SER A 128 -8.59 7.03 -8.11
C SER A 128 -7.76 8.27 -8.42
N GLN A 129 -8.18 9.02 -9.43
CA GLN A 129 -7.48 10.24 -9.85
C GLN A 129 -7.41 11.34 -8.78
N ASN A 130 -8.35 11.34 -7.84
CA ASN A 130 -8.36 12.28 -6.71
C ASN A 130 -7.52 11.81 -5.51
N GLY A 131 -6.77 10.71 -5.65
CA GLY A 131 -5.85 10.20 -4.62
C GLY A 131 -6.48 9.26 -3.60
N ASN A 132 -7.76 8.92 -3.73
CA ASN A 132 -8.39 7.95 -2.83
C ASN A 132 -7.94 6.52 -3.17
N LEU A 133 -7.54 5.78 -2.14
CA LEU A 133 -7.22 4.37 -2.24
C LEU A 133 -8.37 3.52 -1.69
N SER A 134 -8.83 2.55 -2.48
CA SER A 134 -9.76 1.50 -2.04
C SER A 134 -9.12 0.13 -2.25
N ILE A 135 -9.24 -0.71 -1.22
CA ILE A 135 -8.87 -2.14 -1.28
C ILE A 135 -10.09 -2.99 -0.90
N THR A 136 -10.24 -4.16 -1.50
CA THR A 136 -11.34 -5.08 -1.15
C THR A 136 -11.13 -5.78 0.18
N GLY A 137 -9.87 -6.05 0.53
CA GLY A 137 -9.47 -6.74 1.76
C GLY A 137 -9.09 -5.80 2.90
N SER A 138 -8.40 -6.34 3.90
CA SER A 138 -7.82 -5.57 5.00
C SER A 138 -6.44 -5.00 4.65
N LEU A 139 -6.11 -3.84 5.23
CA LEU A 139 -4.76 -3.29 5.21
C LEU A 139 -3.98 -3.83 6.41
N SER A 140 -2.97 -4.66 6.17
CA SER A 140 -2.06 -5.17 7.20
C SER A 140 -0.72 -4.44 7.11
N GLN A 141 -0.37 -3.70 8.17
CA GLN A 141 0.89 -2.95 8.26
C GLN A 141 1.92 -3.72 9.10
N GLY A 142 3.18 -3.77 8.66
CA GLY A 142 4.25 -4.45 9.37
C GLY A 142 4.44 -3.89 10.78
N SER A 143 4.37 -4.75 11.80
CA SER A 143 4.42 -4.33 13.20
C SER A 143 5.17 -5.34 14.11
N SER A 144 6.23 -5.95 13.60
CA SER A 144 7.11 -6.82 14.40
C SER A 144 8.11 -6.00 15.22
N ARG A 145 8.51 -6.50 16.40
CA ARG A 145 9.65 -5.92 17.16
C ARG A 145 10.96 -6.05 16.40
N GLU A 146 11.08 -7.03 15.51
CA GLU A 146 12.29 -7.27 14.70
C GLU A 146 12.53 -6.18 13.65
N ILE A 147 11.48 -5.44 13.27
CA ILE A 147 11.54 -4.35 12.30
C ILE A 147 11.38 -2.98 12.96
N LYS A 148 11.43 -2.92 14.30
CA LYS A 148 11.27 -1.70 15.10
C LYS A 148 12.47 -1.52 16.04
N ARG A 149 12.83 -0.27 16.29
CA ARG A 149 13.89 0.13 17.22
C ARG A 149 13.38 1.27 18.11
N ASP A 150 14.17 1.64 19.12
CA ASP A 150 13.89 2.78 20.01
C ASP A 150 12.52 2.69 20.71
N ILE A 151 12.15 1.47 21.14
CA ILE A 151 10.86 1.18 21.76
C ILE A 151 10.90 1.57 23.24
N VAL A 152 10.27 2.69 23.57
CA VAL A 152 10.12 3.20 24.94
C VAL A 152 8.68 3.10 25.43
N PRO A 153 8.42 2.87 26.72
CA PRO A 153 7.08 2.95 27.28
C PRO A 153 6.54 4.38 27.21
N ILE A 154 5.22 4.52 27.11
CA ILE A 154 4.51 5.81 27.12
C ILE A 154 3.55 5.88 28.31
N ASP A 155 3.36 7.07 28.87
CA ASP A 155 2.33 7.30 29.88
C ASP A 155 0.98 7.56 29.20
N GLY A 156 0.03 6.64 29.39
CA GLY A 156 -1.31 6.76 28.83
C GLY A 156 -2.08 8.00 29.30
N ARG A 157 -1.81 8.51 30.52
CA ARG A 157 -2.49 9.71 31.05
C ARG A 157 -2.03 10.98 30.33
N ASP A 158 -0.74 11.08 30.03
CA ASP A 158 -0.19 12.18 29.21
C ASP A 158 -0.77 12.14 27.79
N VAL A 159 -0.83 10.94 27.18
CA VAL A 159 -1.46 10.80 25.86
C VAL A 159 -2.94 11.17 25.90
N LEU A 160 -3.69 10.73 26.92
CA LEU A 160 -5.09 11.12 27.11
C LEU A 160 -5.25 12.64 27.21
N ALA A 161 -4.43 13.32 28.02
CA ALA A 161 -4.49 14.77 28.17
C ALA A 161 -4.34 15.49 26.82
N ARG A 162 -3.39 15.06 25.99
CA ARG A 162 -3.19 15.62 24.63
C ARG A 162 -4.32 15.27 23.67
N VAL A 163 -4.91 14.07 23.77
CA VAL A 163 -6.11 13.71 23.00
C VAL A 163 -7.29 14.60 23.34
N LEU A 164 -7.45 15.00 24.59
CA LEU A 164 -8.51 15.91 25.01
C LEU A 164 -8.33 17.35 24.48
N GLU A 165 -7.10 17.73 24.10
CA GLU A 165 -6.79 19.00 23.45
C GLU A 165 -6.91 18.95 21.93
N LEU A 166 -6.92 17.75 21.33
CA LEU A 166 -6.91 17.56 19.88
C LEU A 166 -8.26 17.97 19.26
N PRO A 167 -8.30 18.97 18.35
CA PRO A 167 -9.53 19.34 17.66
C PRO A 167 -10.01 18.23 16.72
N ILE A 168 -11.21 17.70 16.98
CA ILE A 168 -11.90 16.76 16.08
C ILE A 168 -12.97 17.53 15.30
N GLN A 169 -12.83 17.54 13.97
CA GLN A 169 -13.68 18.35 13.09
C GLN A 169 -14.27 17.50 11.98
N SER A 170 -15.42 17.93 11.45
CA SER A 170 -15.93 17.39 10.20
C SER A 170 -15.40 18.23 9.04
N TRP A 171 -14.99 17.58 7.96
CA TRP A 171 -14.39 18.24 6.79
C TRP A 171 -14.68 17.47 5.50
N SER A 172 -14.29 18.03 4.35
CA SER A 172 -14.39 17.42 3.01
C SER A 172 -13.09 17.67 2.27
N TYR A 173 -12.63 16.76 1.41
CA TYR A 173 -11.54 17.08 0.51
C TYR A 173 -12.01 18.08 -0.56
N VAL A 174 -11.07 18.87 -1.09
CA VAL A 174 -11.33 19.81 -2.18
C VAL A 174 -11.80 19.11 -3.48
N THR A 175 -11.51 17.82 -3.62
CA THR A 175 -11.90 16.98 -4.77
C THR A 175 -13.08 16.05 -4.47
N ASP A 176 -13.67 16.13 -3.28
CA ASP A 176 -14.84 15.34 -2.95
C ASP A 176 -16.09 15.87 -3.67
N ALA A 177 -17.05 14.98 -3.92
CA ALA A 177 -18.37 15.38 -4.38
C ALA A 177 -19.14 16.11 -3.27
N ASP A 178 -20.12 16.92 -3.67
CA ASP A 178 -20.96 17.67 -2.74
C ASP A 178 -21.64 16.74 -1.71
N GLY A 179 -21.57 17.14 -0.44
CA GLY A 179 -22.18 16.42 0.68
C GLY A 179 -21.33 15.29 1.27
N VAL A 180 -20.18 14.93 0.68
CA VAL A 180 -19.25 13.96 1.30
C VAL A 180 -18.57 14.61 2.49
N ARG A 181 -18.62 13.94 3.65
CA ARG A 181 -18.02 14.41 4.90
C ARG A 181 -17.15 13.32 5.53
N HIS A 182 -16.02 13.76 6.05
CA HIS A 182 -15.11 12.99 6.89
C HIS A 182 -15.13 13.56 8.31
N LEU A 183 -14.59 12.80 9.25
CA LEU A 183 -14.48 13.18 10.65
C LEU A 183 -13.09 12.81 11.16
N GLY A 184 -12.37 13.77 11.71
CA GLY A 184 -11.05 13.54 12.28
C GLY A 184 -10.29 14.83 12.55
N PRO A 185 -9.08 14.71 13.13
CA PRO A 185 -8.19 15.85 13.30
C PRO A 185 -7.55 16.26 11.98
N MET A 186 -7.03 17.49 11.95
CA MET A 186 -6.07 17.91 10.93
C MET A 186 -4.69 17.35 11.27
N ALA A 187 -3.87 17.07 10.25
CA ALA A 187 -2.56 16.45 10.43
C ALA A 187 -1.60 17.37 11.18
N GLU A 188 -1.72 18.68 10.97
CA GLU A 188 -0.88 19.69 11.58
C GLU A 188 -1.08 19.76 13.10
N ASP A 189 -2.34 19.75 13.55
CA ASP A 189 -2.70 19.74 14.97
C ASP A 189 -2.28 18.41 15.63
N PHE A 190 -2.50 17.28 14.95
CA PHE A 190 -2.07 15.97 15.43
C PHE A 190 -0.54 15.90 15.60
N HIS A 191 0.20 16.36 14.58
CA HIS A 191 1.66 16.36 14.64
C HIS A 191 2.18 17.35 15.70
N ALA A 192 1.54 18.51 15.89
CA ALA A 192 1.92 19.46 16.93
C ALA A 192 1.81 18.86 18.34
N LEU A 193 0.80 18.03 18.60
CA LEU A 193 0.57 17.41 19.91
C LEU A 193 1.38 16.12 20.15
N PHE A 194 1.55 15.29 19.13
CA PHE A 194 2.14 13.95 19.28
C PHE A 194 3.51 13.79 18.64
N SER A 195 3.89 14.66 17.70
CA SER A 195 5.14 14.60 16.93
C SER A 195 5.37 13.24 16.26
N LEU A 196 4.29 12.57 15.84
CA LEU A 196 4.32 11.29 15.13
C LEU A 196 4.28 11.52 13.60
N GLY A 197 4.85 10.57 12.85
CA GLY A 197 4.98 10.64 11.40
C GLY A 197 6.25 11.37 10.91
N ASP A 198 6.48 11.34 9.59
CA ASP A 198 7.64 11.97 8.91
C ASP A 198 7.35 13.43 8.45
N GLY A 199 6.30 14.04 9.00
CA GLY A 199 5.85 15.38 8.64
C GLY A 199 4.47 15.69 9.22
N ASN A 200 3.99 16.91 8.98
CA ASN A 200 2.76 17.43 9.59
C ASN A 200 1.55 17.48 8.65
N THR A 201 1.65 16.97 7.42
CA THR A 201 0.56 17.03 6.42
C THR A 201 -0.14 15.69 6.19
N THR A 202 0.25 14.64 6.92
CA THR A 202 -0.32 13.29 6.81
C THR A 202 -0.44 12.64 8.17
N ILE A 203 -1.47 11.81 8.36
CA ILE A 203 -1.61 10.98 9.57
C ILE A 203 -1.67 9.52 9.13
N ALA A 204 -0.80 8.68 9.67
CA ALA A 204 -0.91 7.24 9.48
C ALA A 204 -2.06 6.67 10.32
N SER A 205 -2.86 5.77 9.74
CA SER A 205 -3.96 5.11 10.47
C SER A 205 -3.46 4.29 11.68
N LEU A 206 -2.20 3.83 11.62
CA LEU A 206 -1.57 3.13 12.74
C LEU A 206 -1.34 4.08 13.93
N ASP A 207 -0.96 5.33 13.68
CA ASP A 207 -0.65 6.30 14.73
C ASP A 207 -1.91 6.73 15.48
N THR A 208 -3.01 7.00 14.77
CA THR A 208 -4.29 7.31 15.42
C THR A 208 -4.80 6.15 16.27
N SER A 209 -4.62 4.91 15.79
CA SER A 209 -4.96 3.69 16.54
C SER A 209 -4.11 3.55 17.80
N GLY A 210 -2.80 3.79 17.71
CA GLY A 210 -1.87 3.76 18.85
C GLY A 210 -2.20 4.81 19.90
N VAL A 211 -2.44 6.06 19.47
CA VAL A 211 -2.86 7.16 20.34
C VAL A 211 -4.19 6.85 21.03
N ALA A 212 -5.17 6.32 20.31
CA ALA A 212 -6.46 5.93 20.89
C ALA A 212 -6.30 4.83 21.96
N LEU A 213 -5.50 3.79 21.69
CA LEU A 213 -5.26 2.71 22.66
C LEU A 213 -4.54 3.23 23.92
N ALA A 214 -3.53 4.08 23.76
CA ALA A 214 -2.83 4.68 24.89
C ALA A 214 -3.75 5.61 25.71
N ALA A 215 -4.59 6.41 25.06
CA ALA A 215 -5.57 7.26 25.74
C ALA A 215 -6.61 6.44 26.51
N ILE A 216 -7.07 5.30 25.96
CA ILE A 216 -7.98 4.38 26.68
C ILE A 216 -7.31 3.82 27.94
N GLN A 217 -6.03 3.44 27.87
CA GLN A 217 -5.27 3.01 29.05
C GLN A 217 -5.13 4.14 30.08
N GLY A 218 -4.88 5.37 29.63
CA GLY A 218 -4.89 6.55 30.48
C GLY A 218 -6.22 6.77 31.20
N LEU A 219 -7.33 6.61 30.46
CA LEU A 219 -8.67 6.79 31.00
C LEU A 219 -9.02 5.73 32.06
N ASP A 220 -8.69 4.46 31.81
CA ASP A 220 -8.85 3.39 32.82
C ASP A 220 -8.03 3.69 34.08
N ALA A 221 -6.80 4.21 33.92
CA ALA A 221 -5.97 4.58 35.06
C ALA A 221 -6.57 5.73 35.88
N GLU A 222 -7.20 6.73 35.25
CA GLU A 222 -7.90 7.80 35.97
C GLU A 222 -9.17 7.29 36.67
N LEU A 223 -9.94 6.42 36.02
CA LEU A 223 -11.15 5.82 36.60
C LEU A 223 -10.82 5.02 37.86
N ARG A 224 -9.80 4.16 37.81
CA ARG A 224 -9.36 3.39 39.00
C ARG A 224 -8.96 4.30 40.16
N GLN A 225 -8.25 5.38 39.87
CA GLN A 225 -7.86 6.35 40.89
C GLN A 225 -9.10 7.01 41.53
N LYS A 226 -10.09 7.37 40.71
CA LYS A 226 -11.36 7.93 41.23
C LYS A 226 -12.14 6.92 42.05
N ASP A 227 -12.17 5.65 41.66
CA ASP A 227 -12.85 4.58 42.41
C ASP A 227 -12.20 4.31 43.77
N GLU A 228 -10.88 4.42 43.87
CA GLU A 228 -10.17 4.34 45.15
C GLU A 228 -10.47 5.53 46.06
N GLU A 229 -10.50 6.74 45.48
CA GLU A 229 -10.87 7.95 46.20
C GLU A 229 -12.31 7.90 46.72
N ILE A 230 -13.26 7.45 45.89
CA ILE A 230 -14.66 7.27 46.29
C ILE A 230 -14.77 6.29 47.46
N ARG A 231 -14.07 5.13 47.40
CA ARG A 231 -14.07 4.15 48.50
C ARG A 231 -13.46 4.72 49.79
N ARG A 232 -12.39 5.50 49.68
CA ARG A 232 -11.77 6.19 50.81
C ARG A 232 -12.74 7.16 51.46
N LEU A 233 -13.37 8.02 50.65
CA LEU A 233 -14.35 9.01 51.13
C LEU A 233 -15.59 8.35 51.75
N GLN A 234 -16.05 7.23 51.21
CA GLN A 234 -17.14 6.45 51.82
C GLN A 234 -16.76 5.92 53.21
N THR A 235 -15.55 5.34 53.33
CA THR A 235 -15.04 4.84 54.62
C THR A 235 -14.93 5.96 55.67
N GLU A 236 -14.41 7.12 55.27
CA GLU A 236 -14.30 8.28 56.15
C GLU A 236 -15.68 8.82 56.57
N LYS A 237 -16.61 8.94 55.62
CA LYS A 237 -17.99 9.33 55.89
C LYS A 237 -18.66 8.41 56.90
N ASP A 238 -18.54 7.09 56.73
CA ASP A 238 -19.13 6.11 57.63
C ASP A 238 -18.50 6.21 59.04
N THR A 239 -17.18 6.43 59.11
CA THR A 239 -16.46 6.65 60.37
C THR A 239 -16.93 7.92 61.09
N LEU A 240 -17.10 9.02 60.36
CA LEU A 240 -17.58 10.28 60.91
C LEU A 240 -19.03 10.18 61.38
N ALA A 241 -19.88 9.47 60.64
CA ALA A 241 -21.28 9.23 61.04
C ALA A 241 -21.37 8.44 62.36
N LEU A 242 -20.52 7.43 62.54
CA LEU A 242 -20.43 6.68 63.81
C LEU A 242 -19.98 7.57 64.97
N ARG A 243 -18.91 8.36 64.77
CA ARG A 243 -18.41 9.30 65.80
C ARG A 243 -19.45 10.35 66.18
N LEU A 244 -20.19 10.86 65.20
CA LEU A 244 -21.27 11.82 65.46
C LEU A 244 -22.37 11.18 66.32
N SER A 245 -22.79 9.96 66.00
CA SER A 245 -23.78 9.24 66.80
C SER A 245 -23.30 8.95 68.24
N GLU A 246 -22.03 8.60 68.43
CA GLU A 246 -21.44 8.42 69.77
C GLU A 246 -21.40 9.74 70.55
N LEU A 247 -21.03 10.84 69.89
CA LEU A 247 -21.02 12.16 70.52
C LEU A 247 -22.43 12.61 70.90
N GLU A 248 -23.43 12.42 70.03
CA GLU A 248 -24.84 12.70 70.31
C GLU A 248 -25.34 11.93 71.54
N LYS A 249 -25.01 10.64 71.66
CA LYS A 249 -25.34 9.83 72.85
C LYS A 249 -24.66 10.36 74.11
N THR A 250 -23.39 10.74 74.02
CA THR A 250 -22.62 11.28 75.14
C THR A 250 -23.21 12.61 75.63
N VAL A 251 -23.57 13.49 74.70
CA VAL A 251 -24.22 14.77 75.01
C VAL A 251 -25.59 14.55 75.65
N ALA A 252 -26.41 13.64 75.12
CA ALA A 252 -27.71 13.32 75.70
C ALA A 252 -27.59 12.82 77.16
N ALA A 253 -26.65 11.90 77.42
CA ALA A 253 -26.40 11.40 78.77
C ALA A 253 -25.94 12.50 79.75
N LEU A 254 -25.13 13.45 79.30
CA LEU A 254 -24.68 14.59 80.12
C LEU A 254 -25.81 15.56 80.44
N VAL A 255 -26.78 15.73 79.52
CA VAL A 255 -27.95 16.58 79.73
C VAL A 255 -28.91 15.94 80.74
N GLU A 256 -29.11 14.62 80.69
CA GLU A 256 -29.98 13.89 81.64
C GLU A 256 -29.40 13.79 83.06
N ALA A 257 -28.07 13.88 83.20
CA ALA A 257 -27.38 13.79 84.50
C ALA A 257 -27.40 15.11 85.31
N ARG A 258 -28.10 16.15 84.82
CA ARG A 258 -28.13 17.51 85.40
C ARG A 258 -29.49 17.85 85.98
#